data_AF-A6G629-F1
#
_entry.id   AF-A6G629-F1
#
_cell.length_a   1.000
_cell.length_b   1.000
_cell.length_c   1.000
_cell.angle_alpha   90.00
_cell.angle_beta   90.00
_cell.angle_gamma   90.00
#
_symmetry.space_group_name_H-M   'P 1'
#
loop_
_entity.id
_entity.type
_entity.pdbx_description
1 polymer ?
#
loop_
_entity_poly.entity_id
_entity_poly.type
_entity_poly.pdbx_seq_one_letter_code
_entity_poly.pdbx_strand_id
1 'polypeptide(L)'
;MVSPACASLTLELPPAPDPQVQAAAFTQGRALVDLDHLARVEARAEAAPEDVRAQWQAAMAYLRATLEGHVDQRAQAERYLERARGLDPKAERVPAARVLARFLNMRSAVGDFSRVEEQRVLYEELLASAGRPSAGRSRFDAVHLESLHASVGAMAQYADGRPLAALRALAAMEDEMSAHIAAHPEDIDARTMAANFELTFAGIVPVGRHARLEWGTEELAVQQAHWDQLSPRARSEAVAPNVRTVFAFQLAEALVAAGELGRAEAAYDAVIELDARVPETAPRAQLVGLAQGRLEQLRAGAGFDEGELLPPWPRAVTGCVACHSETANLPTEDLHAAPLISFVGGQP
;
A
#
# COMPACT_ATOMS: atom_id res chain seq x y z
N MET A 1 -37.45 26.55 27.92
CA MET A 1 -37.19 26.25 26.50
C MET A 1 -35.70 26.21 26.31
N VAL A 2 -35.13 25.00 26.27
CA VAL A 2 -33.68 24.79 26.07
C VAL A 2 -33.47 24.70 24.57
N SER A 3 -32.64 25.60 24.03
CA SER A 3 -32.26 25.61 22.61
C SER A 3 -31.33 24.42 22.34
N PRO A 4 -31.61 23.55 21.36
CA PRO A 4 -30.68 22.50 20.99
C PRO A 4 -29.59 23.12 20.11
N ALA A 5 -28.44 23.41 20.71
CA ALA A 5 -27.23 23.61 19.93
C ALA A 5 -26.90 22.25 19.30
N CYS A 6 -27.30 22.05 18.04
CA CYS A 6 -26.68 21.05 17.17
C CYS A 6 -25.23 21.45 17.02
N ALA A 7 -24.36 20.91 17.87
CA ALA A 7 -22.95 20.86 17.60
C ALA A 7 -22.80 20.06 16.31
N SER A 8 -22.55 20.75 15.20
CA SER A 8 -22.01 20.13 14.00
C SER A 8 -20.70 19.49 14.42
N LEU A 9 -20.73 18.18 14.65
CA LEU A 9 -19.55 17.34 14.73
C LEU A 9 -18.93 17.37 13.33
N THR A 10 -18.13 18.39 13.07
CA THR A 10 -17.24 18.39 11.92
C THR A 10 -16.22 17.31 12.22
N LEU A 11 -16.39 16.16 11.58
CA LEU A 11 -15.41 15.09 11.61
C LEU A 11 -14.25 15.57 10.73
N GLU A 12 -13.43 16.47 11.28
CA GLU A 12 -12.18 16.89 10.65
C GLU A 12 -11.22 15.71 10.76
N LEU A 13 -11.15 14.96 9.67
CA LEU A 13 -10.15 13.94 9.48
C LEU A 13 -8.78 14.64 9.32
N PRO A 14 -7.70 14.07 9.88
CA PRO A 14 -6.38 14.69 9.82
C PRO A 14 -5.99 15.00 8.37
N PRO A 15 -5.23 16.08 8.12
CA PRO A 15 -4.72 16.36 6.79
C PRO A 15 -3.96 15.14 6.28
N ALA A 16 -4.08 14.86 4.98
CA ALA A 16 -3.34 13.77 4.35
C ALA A 16 -1.84 13.92 4.67
N PRO A 17 -1.13 12.82 5.02
CA PRO A 17 0.30 12.87 5.26
C PRO A 17 1.00 13.49 4.04
N ASP A 18 2.03 14.31 4.30
CA ASP A 18 2.70 15.14 3.29
C ASP A 18 3.06 14.30 2.03
N PRO A 19 2.51 14.62 0.85
CA PRO A 19 2.65 13.79 -0.34
C PRO A 19 4.04 13.86 -0.99
N GLN A 20 5.07 14.38 -0.33
CA GLN A 20 6.36 14.69 -0.96
C GLN A 20 7.56 14.04 -0.28
N VAL A 21 7.51 12.72 -0.05
CA VAL A 21 8.78 11.99 -0.07
C VAL A 21 9.38 12.17 -1.46
N GLN A 22 10.36 13.04 -1.56
CA GLN A 22 11.02 13.36 -2.82
C GLN A 22 11.85 12.18 -3.28
N ALA A 23 12.03 12.04 -4.60
CA ALA A 23 12.91 11.03 -5.17
C ALA A 23 14.32 11.05 -4.56
N ALA A 24 14.80 12.21 -4.11
CA ALA A 24 16.08 12.35 -3.41
C ALA A 24 16.19 11.49 -2.14
N ALA A 25 15.09 11.27 -1.41
CA ALA A 25 15.09 10.46 -0.18
C ALA A 25 15.29 8.96 -0.47
N PHE A 26 14.78 8.48 -1.62
CA PHE A 26 14.95 7.09 -2.06
C PHE A 26 16.29 6.87 -2.78
N THR A 27 16.64 7.80 -3.65
CA THR A 27 17.80 7.67 -4.55
C THR A 27 19.10 8.09 -3.88
N GLN A 28 19.04 9.02 -2.91
CA GLN A 28 20.21 9.72 -2.38
C GLN A 28 21.09 10.31 -3.49
N GLY A 29 20.46 10.79 -4.57
CA GLY A 29 21.15 11.32 -5.75
C GLY A 29 21.74 10.28 -6.71
N ARG A 30 21.53 8.98 -6.46
CA ARG A 30 22.01 7.88 -7.32
C ARG A 30 21.02 7.57 -8.45
N ALA A 31 21.54 7.22 -9.62
CA ALA A 31 20.75 6.59 -10.66
C ALA A 31 20.53 5.10 -10.30
N LEU A 32 19.35 4.78 -9.77
CA LEU A 32 18.97 3.40 -9.42
C LEU A 32 18.53 2.56 -10.64
N VAL A 33 18.33 3.18 -11.80
CA VAL A 33 17.98 2.52 -13.06
C VAL A 33 18.79 3.10 -14.21
N ASP A 34 18.82 2.42 -15.36
CA ASP A 34 19.41 2.94 -16.60
C ASP A 34 18.55 4.11 -17.14
N LEU A 35 18.94 5.35 -16.79
CA LEU A 35 18.26 6.56 -17.26
C LEU A 35 18.39 6.75 -18.77
N ASP A 36 19.47 6.27 -19.40
CA ASP A 36 19.59 6.31 -20.85
C ASP A 36 18.60 5.35 -21.50
N HIS A 37 18.31 4.20 -20.87
CA HIS A 37 17.23 3.31 -21.32
C HIS A 37 15.87 4.00 -21.28
N LEU A 38 15.56 4.73 -20.20
CA LEU A 38 14.32 5.52 -20.10
C LEU A 38 14.23 6.51 -21.27
N ALA A 39 15.28 7.29 -21.51
CA ALA A 39 15.32 8.23 -22.63
C ALA A 39 15.14 7.54 -24.00
N ARG A 40 15.75 6.36 -24.20
CA ARG A 40 15.60 5.58 -25.45
C ARG A 40 14.17 5.08 -25.66
N VAL A 41 13.50 4.59 -24.62
CA VAL A 41 12.11 4.08 -24.77
C VAL A 41 11.11 5.22 -24.90
N GLU A 42 11.35 6.36 -24.25
CA GLU A 42 10.57 7.59 -24.45
C GLU A 42 10.70 8.09 -25.90
N ALA A 43 11.92 8.28 -26.41
CA ALA A 43 12.13 8.74 -27.77
C ALA A 43 11.45 7.83 -28.80
N ARG A 44 11.43 6.51 -28.55
CA ARG A 44 10.71 5.55 -29.39
C ARG A 44 9.19 5.73 -29.30
N ALA A 45 8.64 5.92 -28.11
CA ALA A 45 7.20 6.13 -27.90
C ALA A 45 6.74 7.46 -28.53
N GLU A 46 7.54 8.52 -28.44
CA GLU A 46 7.25 9.81 -29.05
C GLU A 46 7.37 9.79 -30.58
N ALA A 47 8.31 9.01 -31.14
CA ALA A 47 8.42 8.83 -32.58
C ALA A 47 7.28 7.97 -33.19
N ALA A 48 6.60 7.18 -32.36
CA ALA A 48 5.50 6.30 -32.78
C ALA A 48 4.30 6.42 -31.82
N PRO A 49 3.60 7.57 -31.81
CA PRO A 49 2.53 7.84 -30.83
C PRO A 49 1.37 6.86 -30.94
N GLU A 50 1.11 6.29 -32.11
CA GLU A 50 0.03 5.32 -32.37
C GLU A 50 0.45 3.85 -32.13
N ASP A 51 1.72 3.57 -31.81
CA ASP A 51 2.18 2.22 -31.51
C ASP A 51 1.97 1.89 -30.02
N VAL A 52 0.89 1.17 -29.71
CA VAL A 52 0.59 0.71 -28.34
C VAL A 52 1.75 -0.06 -27.70
N ARG A 53 2.56 -0.80 -28.47
CA ARG A 53 3.69 -1.53 -27.89
C ARG A 53 4.78 -0.56 -27.45
N ALA A 54 5.04 0.50 -28.22
CA ALA A 54 5.98 1.54 -27.85
C ALA A 54 5.50 2.31 -26.60
N GLN A 55 4.23 2.70 -26.56
CA GLN A 55 3.63 3.36 -25.38
C GLN A 55 3.72 2.45 -24.15
N TRP A 56 3.37 1.16 -24.29
CA TRP A 56 3.45 0.19 -23.19
C TRP A 56 4.87 -0.04 -22.69
N GLN A 57 5.86 -0.12 -23.59
CA GLN A 57 7.26 -0.29 -23.21
C GLN A 57 7.77 0.91 -22.41
N ALA A 58 7.46 2.14 -22.84
CA ALA A 58 7.77 3.35 -22.07
C ALA A 58 7.06 3.33 -20.72
N ALA A 59 5.76 3.03 -20.68
CA ALA A 59 4.98 2.91 -19.45
C ALA A 59 5.62 1.95 -18.43
N MET A 60 5.99 0.74 -18.86
CA MET A 60 6.61 -0.25 -17.97
C MET A 60 7.99 0.16 -17.49
N ALA A 61 8.77 0.86 -18.32
CA ALA A 61 10.09 1.32 -17.92
C ALA A 61 9.99 2.41 -16.85
N TYR A 62 9.13 3.42 -17.05
CA TYR A 62 8.90 4.47 -16.04
C TYR A 62 8.25 3.94 -14.78
N LEU A 63 7.29 3.01 -14.89
CA LEU A 63 6.67 2.36 -13.72
C LEU A 63 7.73 1.65 -12.87
N ARG A 64 8.63 0.88 -13.50
CA ARG A 64 9.73 0.22 -12.79
C ARG A 64 10.68 1.23 -12.15
N ALA A 65 11.02 2.32 -12.86
CA ALA A 65 11.83 3.39 -12.29
C ALA A 65 11.18 3.99 -11.03
N THR A 66 9.87 4.24 -11.06
CA THR A 66 9.10 4.69 -9.88
C THR A 66 9.18 3.69 -8.73
N LEU A 67 9.01 2.40 -9.01
CA LEU A 67 9.09 1.34 -7.99
C LEU A 67 10.52 1.12 -7.45
N GLU A 68 11.55 1.47 -8.23
CA GLU A 68 12.95 1.51 -7.79
C GLU A 68 13.30 2.80 -7.03
N GLY A 69 12.36 3.71 -6.79
CA GLY A 69 12.57 4.92 -5.98
C GLY A 69 12.67 6.23 -6.76
N HIS A 70 12.67 6.22 -8.10
CA HIS A 70 12.52 7.44 -8.93
C HIS A 70 11.05 7.86 -8.99
N VAL A 71 10.50 8.20 -7.83
CA VAL A 71 9.06 8.50 -7.66
C VAL A 71 8.60 9.75 -8.40
N ASP A 72 9.54 10.61 -8.80
CA ASP A 72 9.35 11.74 -9.70
C ASP A 72 8.93 11.31 -11.12
N GLN A 73 9.20 10.07 -11.52
CA GLN A 73 8.84 9.52 -12.82
C GLN A 73 7.39 9.00 -12.90
N ARG A 74 6.64 9.07 -11.80
CA ARG A 74 5.27 8.55 -11.70
C ARG A 74 4.34 9.13 -12.76
N ALA A 75 4.42 10.45 -13.02
CA ALA A 75 3.56 11.12 -13.98
C ALA A 75 3.81 10.64 -15.42
N GLN A 76 5.05 10.32 -15.76
CA GLN A 76 5.44 9.77 -17.06
C GLN A 76 4.89 8.35 -17.22
N ALA A 77 5.02 7.51 -16.19
CA ALA A 77 4.42 6.18 -16.18
C ALA A 77 2.90 6.23 -16.41
N GLU A 78 2.21 7.09 -15.65
CA GLU A 78 0.76 7.34 -15.79
C GLU A 78 0.38 7.76 -17.22
N ARG A 79 1.04 8.78 -17.77
CA ARG A 79 0.79 9.28 -19.13
C ARG A 79 0.93 8.19 -20.19
N TYR A 80 1.99 7.38 -20.14
CA TYR A 80 2.18 6.33 -21.15
C TYR A 80 1.21 5.16 -20.97
N LEU A 81 0.78 4.87 -19.73
CA LEU A 81 -0.29 3.90 -19.46
C LEU A 81 -1.63 4.37 -20.04
N GLU A 82 -1.99 5.64 -19.86
CA GLU A 82 -3.20 6.24 -20.43
C GLU A 82 -3.20 6.18 -21.95
N ARG A 83 -2.07 6.54 -22.59
CA ARG A 83 -1.92 6.44 -24.04
C ARG A 83 -2.07 5.00 -24.53
N ALA A 84 -1.39 4.05 -23.88
CA ALA A 84 -1.53 2.63 -24.19
C ALA A 84 -2.99 2.15 -24.06
N ARG A 85 -3.71 2.57 -23.00
CA ARG A 85 -5.14 2.28 -22.81
C ARG A 85 -6.00 2.90 -23.93
N GLY A 86 -5.72 4.14 -24.33
CA GLY A 86 -6.45 4.83 -25.40
C GLY A 86 -6.32 4.13 -26.77
N LEU A 87 -5.14 3.56 -27.05
CA LEU A 87 -4.86 2.82 -28.28
C LEU A 87 -5.38 1.37 -28.26
N ASP A 88 -5.52 0.77 -27.09
CA ASP A 88 -6.01 -0.60 -26.89
C ASP A 88 -7.09 -0.66 -25.80
N PRO A 89 -8.28 -0.05 -26.04
CA PRO A 89 -9.32 0.09 -25.02
C PRO A 89 -9.94 -1.23 -24.58
N LYS A 90 -9.81 -2.28 -25.38
CA LYS A 90 -10.30 -3.64 -25.07
C LYS A 90 -9.22 -4.54 -24.44
N ALA A 91 -8.01 -4.02 -24.24
CA ALA A 91 -6.86 -4.74 -23.70
C ALA A 91 -6.54 -6.03 -24.48
N GLU A 92 -6.64 -6.01 -25.81
CA GLU A 92 -6.36 -7.16 -26.67
C GLU A 92 -4.85 -7.43 -26.78
N ARG A 93 -4.03 -6.39 -26.58
CA ARG A 93 -2.57 -6.43 -26.74
C ARG A 93 -1.84 -6.20 -25.41
N VAL A 94 -2.31 -5.27 -24.58
CA VAL A 94 -1.68 -4.92 -23.31
C VAL A 94 -2.71 -4.64 -22.21
N PRO A 95 -2.45 -5.02 -20.94
CA PRO A 95 -3.38 -4.84 -19.84
C PRO A 95 -3.29 -3.43 -19.22
N ALA A 96 -3.30 -2.37 -20.04
CA ALA A 96 -3.01 -1.00 -19.61
C ALA A 96 -3.97 -0.48 -18.54
N ALA A 97 -5.28 -0.69 -18.70
CA ALA A 97 -6.29 -0.30 -17.69
C ALA A 97 -6.05 -0.97 -16.33
N ARG A 98 -5.77 -2.28 -16.32
CA ARG A 98 -5.50 -3.02 -15.08
C ARG A 98 -4.25 -2.52 -14.37
N VAL A 99 -3.18 -2.25 -15.12
CA VAL A 99 -1.93 -1.77 -14.52
C VAL A 99 -2.06 -0.32 -14.06
N LEU A 100 -2.73 0.56 -14.81
CA LEU A 100 -3.00 1.92 -14.39
C LEU A 100 -3.85 1.97 -13.11
N ALA A 101 -4.94 1.20 -13.04
CA ALA A 101 -5.80 1.14 -11.85
C ALA A 101 -5.02 0.78 -10.58
N ARG A 102 -4.14 -0.23 -10.69
CA ARG A 102 -3.28 -0.68 -9.60
C ARG A 102 -2.16 0.31 -9.28
N PHE A 103 -1.59 0.96 -10.28
CA PHE A 103 -0.53 1.95 -10.09
C PHE A 103 -1.05 3.20 -9.39
N LEU A 104 -2.29 3.62 -9.68
CA LEU A 104 -2.95 4.73 -8.97
C LEU A 104 -3.18 4.45 -7.48
N ASN A 105 -3.14 3.18 -7.02
CA ASN A 105 -3.17 2.89 -5.59
C ASN A 105 -2.02 3.57 -4.82
N MET A 106 -0.88 3.84 -5.48
CA MET A 106 0.24 4.58 -4.88
C MET A 106 -0.14 6.01 -4.47
N ARG A 107 -1.06 6.64 -5.21
CA ARG A 107 -1.59 7.98 -4.86
C ARG A 107 -2.61 7.89 -3.75
N SER A 108 -3.59 6.99 -3.89
CA SER A 108 -4.66 6.88 -2.92
C SER A 108 -4.14 6.46 -1.53
N ALA A 109 -3.05 5.69 -1.45
CA ALA A 109 -2.41 5.31 -0.20
C ALA A 109 -1.72 6.47 0.56
N VAL A 110 -1.40 7.59 -0.11
CA VAL A 110 -0.92 8.83 0.55
C VAL A 110 -2.05 9.86 0.74
N GLY A 111 -3.30 9.49 0.48
CA GLY A 111 -4.42 10.44 0.50
C GLY A 111 -4.42 11.44 -0.67
N ASP A 112 -3.63 11.20 -1.72
CA ASP A 112 -3.73 11.93 -2.98
C ASP A 112 -4.91 11.41 -3.79
N PHE A 113 -6.03 12.10 -3.65
CA PHE A 113 -7.28 11.77 -4.34
C PHE A 113 -7.47 12.48 -5.68
N SER A 114 -6.45 13.17 -6.20
CA SER A 114 -6.56 13.95 -7.45
C SER A 114 -6.99 13.13 -8.67
N ARG A 115 -6.80 11.81 -8.62
CA ARG A 115 -7.18 10.85 -9.68
C ARG A 115 -8.10 9.73 -9.19
N VAL A 116 -8.73 9.88 -8.03
CA VAL A 116 -9.57 8.82 -7.44
C VAL A 116 -10.78 8.46 -8.32
N GLU A 117 -11.37 9.46 -8.98
CA GLU A 117 -12.52 9.23 -9.87
C GLU A 117 -12.12 8.46 -11.13
N GLU A 118 -10.96 8.76 -11.70
CA GLU A 118 -10.44 8.00 -12.83
C GLU A 118 -10.09 6.57 -12.44
N GLN A 119 -9.50 6.38 -11.25
CA GLN A 119 -9.24 5.07 -10.69
C GLN A 119 -10.54 4.27 -10.50
N ARG A 120 -11.62 4.93 -10.09
CA ARG A 120 -12.96 4.33 -9.95
C ARG A 120 -13.47 3.82 -11.29
N VAL A 121 -13.44 4.67 -12.32
CA VAL A 121 -13.85 4.32 -13.71
C VAL A 121 -13.02 3.15 -14.26
N LEU A 122 -11.71 3.14 -14.00
CA LEU A 122 -10.84 2.02 -14.40
C LEU A 122 -11.30 0.70 -13.77
N TYR A 123 -11.64 0.69 -12.48
CA TYR A 123 -12.14 -0.52 -11.83
C TYR A 123 -13.54 -0.93 -12.31
N GLU A 124 -14.43 0.03 -12.59
CA GLU A 124 -15.74 -0.25 -13.22
C GLU A 124 -15.58 -0.91 -14.59
N GLU A 125 -14.70 -0.39 -15.45
CA GLU A 125 -14.40 -0.96 -16.77
C GLU A 125 -13.85 -2.39 -16.65
N LEU A 126 -12.97 -2.63 -15.68
CA LEU A 126 -12.41 -3.95 -15.43
C LEU A 126 -13.47 -4.95 -14.94
N LEU A 127 -14.40 -4.51 -14.08
CA LEU A 127 -15.52 -5.33 -13.61
C LEU A 127 -16.49 -5.65 -14.76
N ALA A 128 -16.82 -4.67 -15.59
CA ALA A 128 -17.65 -4.88 -16.78
C ALA A 128 -17.00 -5.88 -17.76
N SER A 129 -15.67 -5.79 -17.91
CA SER A 129 -14.87 -6.69 -18.76
C SER A 129 -14.60 -8.06 -18.12
N ALA A 130 -14.81 -8.19 -16.81
CA ALA A 130 -14.66 -9.45 -16.08
C ALA A 130 -15.72 -10.49 -16.50
N GLY A 131 -16.84 -10.05 -17.11
CA GLY A 131 -17.96 -10.91 -17.50
C GLY A 131 -18.64 -11.57 -16.28
N ARG A 132 -19.75 -12.29 -16.49
CA ARG A 132 -20.23 -13.24 -15.48
C ARG A 132 -19.16 -14.32 -15.34
N PRO A 133 -18.81 -14.79 -14.12
CA PRO A 133 -17.74 -15.76 -13.91
C PRO A 133 -17.97 -16.97 -14.82
N SER A 134 -17.18 -17.06 -15.89
CA SER A 134 -17.08 -18.26 -16.70
C SER A 134 -16.23 -19.26 -15.95
N ALA A 135 -16.52 -20.55 -16.10
CA ALA A 135 -15.81 -21.65 -15.47
C ALA A 135 -14.32 -21.65 -15.89
N GLY A 136 -13.51 -20.83 -15.23
CA GLY A 136 -12.09 -20.64 -15.56
C GLY A 136 -11.46 -19.32 -15.12
N ARG A 137 -12.23 -18.22 -14.94
CA ARG A 137 -11.74 -17.07 -14.16
C ARG A 137 -11.86 -17.43 -12.68
N SER A 138 -10.77 -17.32 -11.92
CA SER A 138 -10.83 -17.60 -10.49
C SER A 138 -11.86 -16.65 -9.86
N ARG A 139 -12.74 -17.19 -9.03
CA ARG A 139 -13.67 -16.41 -8.20
C ARG A 139 -12.92 -15.35 -7.38
N PHE A 140 -11.67 -15.64 -7.05
CA PHE A 140 -10.70 -14.77 -6.41
C PHE A 140 -10.45 -13.44 -7.16
N ASP A 141 -10.21 -13.47 -8.49
CA ASP A 141 -9.94 -12.24 -9.27
C ASP A 141 -11.13 -11.26 -9.26
N ALA A 142 -12.36 -11.78 -9.16
CA ALA A 142 -13.57 -10.97 -9.11
C ALA A 142 -13.74 -10.29 -7.75
N VAL A 143 -13.63 -11.05 -6.65
CA VAL A 143 -13.72 -10.51 -5.29
C VAL A 143 -12.64 -9.45 -5.06
N HIS A 144 -11.40 -9.73 -5.47
CA HIS A 144 -10.30 -8.77 -5.36
C HIS A 144 -10.59 -7.46 -6.09
N LEU A 145 -11.15 -7.55 -7.28
CA LEU A 145 -11.49 -6.39 -8.10
C LEU A 145 -12.68 -5.61 -7.53
N GLU A 146 -13.69 -6.31 -7.02
CA GLU A 146 -14.86 -5.72 -6.35
C GLU A 146 -14.45 -4.95 -5.09
N SER A 147 -13.59 -5.52 -4.25
CA SER A 147 -13.09 -4.84 -3.04
C SER A 147 -12.23 -3.63 -3.37
N LEU A 148 -11.39 -3.69 -4.40
CA LEU A 148 -10.66 -2.51 -4.88
C LEU A 148 -11.62 -1.42 -5.36
N HIS A 149 -12.62 -1.78 -6.15
CA HIS A 149 -13.63 -0.85 -6.63
C HIS A 149 -14.38 -0.19 -5.46
N ALA A 150 -14.82 -0.98 -4.47
CA ALA A 150 -15.49 -0.49 -3.28
C ALA A 150 -14.60 0.45 -2.45
N SER A 151 -13.32 0.09 -2.26
CA SER A 151 -12.35 0.93 -1.54
C SER A 151 -12.18 2.31 -2.19
N VAL A 152 -12.06 2.34 -3.52
CA VAL A 152 -11.94 3.58 -4.30
C VAL A 152 -13.25 4.36 -4.29
N GLY A 153 -14.39 3.68 -4.31
CA GLY A 153 -15.70 4.31 -4.13
C GLY A 153 -15.80 5.03 -2.79
N ALA A 154 -15.37 4.40 -1.69
CA ALA A 154 -15.33 5.05 -0.38
C ALA A 154 -14.38 6.27 -0.36
N MET A 155 -13.20 6.15 -0.96
CA MET A 155 -12.24 7.26 -1.09
C MET A 155 -12.77 8.42 -1.94
N ALA A 156 -13.49 8.14 -3.02
CA ALA A 156 -14.11 9.16 -3.87
C ALA A 156 -15.23 9.92 -3.11
N GLN A 157 -16.09 9.20 -2.37
CA GLN A 157 -17.09 9.83 -1.50
C GLN A 157 -16.43 10.75 -0.46
N TYR A 158 -15.28 10.32 0.09
CA TYR A 158 -14.52 11.13 1.03
C TYR A 158 -13.95 12.39 0.38
N ALA A 159 -13.30 12.26 -0.77
CA ALA A 159 -12.74 13.38 -1.54
C ALA A 159 -13.80 14.42 -1.94
N ASP A 160 -15.04 13.98 -2.19
CA ASP A 160 -16.19 14.84 -2.48
C ASP A 160 -16.80 15.52 -1.23
N GLY A 161 -16.20 15.38 -0.06
CA GLY A 161 -16.71 15.95 1.19
C GLY A 161 -17.94 15.22 1.74
N ARG A 162 -18.11 13.92 1.45
CA ARG A 162 -19.22 13.08 1.94
C ARG A 162 -18.72 11.99 2.92
N PRO A 163 -18.13 12.37 4.08
CA PRO A 163 -17.48 11.42 4.99
C PRO A 163 -18.43 10.35 5.55
N LEU A 164 -19.71 10.67 5.81
CA LEU A 164 -20.68 9.67 6.27
C LEU A 164 -21.03 8.64 5.18
N ALA A 165 -21.06 9.05 3.91
CA ALA A 165 -21.28 8.14 2.79
C ALA A 165 -20.04 7.26 2.58
N ALA A 166 -18.84 7.85 2.69
CA ALA A 166 -17.57 7.13 2.66
C ALA A 166 -17.50 6.06 3.76
N LEU A 167 -17.83 6.41 5.01
CA LEU A 167 -17.84 5.47 6.13
C LEU A 167 -18.83 4.32 5.93
N ARG A 168 -20.02 4.59 5.36
CA ARG A 168 -20.99 3.54 5.05
C ARG A 168 -20.49 2.61 3.94
N ALA A 169 -19.88 3.16 2.89
CA ALA A 169 -19.32 2.38 1.80
C ALA A 169 -18.15 1.51 2.29
N LEU A 170 -17.30 2.07 3.15
CA LEU A 170 -16.21 1.36 3.78
C LEU A 170 -16.73 0.22 4.67
N ALA A 171 -17.69 0.47 5.56
CA ALA A 171 -18.29 -0.57 6.41
C ALA A 171 -18.92 -1.71 5.58
N ALA A 172 -19.61 -1.39 4.48
CA ALA A 172 -20.17 -2.41 3.59
C ALA A 172 -19.08 -3.28 2.93
N MET A 173 -17.97 -2.67 2.51
CA MET A 173 -16.81 -3.40 1.98
C MET A 173 -16.17 -4.32 3.04
N GLU A 174 -16.04 -3.83 4.28
CA GLU A 174 -15.50 -4.59 5.42
C GLU A 174 -16.39 -5.82 5.72
N ASP A 175 -17.71 -5.63 5.77
CA ASP A 175 -18.70 -6.70 5.98
C ASP A 175 -18.64 -7.76 4.86
N GLU A 176 -18.56 -7.33 3.60
CA GLU A 176 -18.46 -8.23 2.43
C GLU A 176 -17.17 -9.05 2.45
N MET A 177 -16.05 -8.41 2.79
CA MET A 177 -14.75 -9.07 2.91
C MET A 177 -14.73 -10.09 4.05
N SER A 178 -15.27 -9.71 5.21
CA SER A 178 -15.41 -10.59 6.36
C SER A 178 -16.28 -11.81 6.05
N ALA A 179 -17.41 -11.59 5.38
CA ALA A 179 -18.28 -12.67 4.92
C ALA A 179 -17.58 -13.61 3.91
N HIS A 180 -16.77 -13.07 2.99
CA HIS A 180 -15.99 -13.88 2.05
C HIS A 180 -14.95 -14.74 2.76
N ILE A 181 -14.18 -14.16 3.68
CA ILE A 181 -13.15 -14.88 4.45
C ILE A 181 -13.77 -15.95 5.34
N ALA A 182 -14.91 -15.67 5.97
CA ALA A 182 -15.63 -16.65 6.77
C ALA A 182 -16.11 -17.85 5.91
N ALA A 183 -16.49 -17.60 4.66
CA ALA A 183 -16.94 -18.62 3.73
C ALA A 183 -15.80 -19.39 3.04
N HIS A 184 -14.61 -18.79 2.92
CA HIS A 184 -13.43 -19.36 2.26
C HIS A 184 -12.18 -19.15 3.13
N PRO A 185 -12.12 -19.78 4.32
CA PRO A 185 -11.04 -19.54 5.28
C PRO A 185 -9.65 -19.92 4.74
N GLU A 186 -9.57 -20.74 3.69
CA GLU A 186 -8.35 -21.16 3.00
C GLU A 186 -7.83 -20.14 1.97
N ASP A 187 -8.60 -19.09 1.65
CA ASP A 187 -8.22 -18.08 0.67
C ASP A 187 -7.23 -17.06 1.29
N ILE A 188 -5.96 -17.46 1.39
CA ILE A 188 -4.91 -16.65 2.02
C ILE A 188 -4.68 -15.33 1.27
N ASP A 189 -4.86 -15.31 -0.04
CA ASP A 189 -4.73 -14.07 -0.81
C ASP A 189 -5.84 -13.06 -0.44
N ALA A 190 -7.08 -13.52 -0.25
CA ALA A 190 -8.19 -12.65 0.18
C ALA A 190 -7.95 -12.11 1.61
N ARG A 191 -7.46 -12.95 2.52
CA ARG A 191 -7.05 -12.53 3.87
C ARG A 191 -5.96 -11.47 3.84
N THR A 192 -4.95 -11.66 2.98
CA THR A 192 -3.86 -10.69 2.78
C THR A 192 -4.38 -9.34 2.31
N MET A 193 -5.31 -9.36 1.34
CA MET A 193 -5.93 -8.15 0.83
C MET A 193 -6.79 -7.45 1.90
N ALA A 194 -7.59 -8.21 2.66
CA ALA A 194 -8.37 -7.68 3.77
C ALA A 194 -7.48 -6.99 4.79
N ALA A 195 -6.44 -7.67 5.27
CA ALA A 195 -5.45 -7.10 6.18
C ALA A 195 -4.86 -5.79 5.65
N ASN A 196 -4.44 -5.77 4.39
CA ASN A 196 -3.87 -4.57 3.78
C ASN A 196 -4.88 -3.41 3.71
N PHE A 197 -6.15 -3.67 3.41
CA PHE A 197 -7.20 -2.65 3.45
C PHE A 197 -7.44 -2.14 4.87
N GLU A 198 -7.63 -3.04 5.83
CA GLU A 198 -7.88 -2.70 7.23
C GLU A 198 -6.78 -1.81 7.80
N LEU A 199 -5.52 -2.21 7.63
CA LEU A 199 -4.37 -1.45 8.15
C LEU A 199 -4.19 -0.11 7.43
N THR A 200 -4.50 -0.04 6.13
CA THR A 200 -4.51 1.22 5.38
C THR A 200 -5.59 2.16 5.93
N PHE A 201 -6.82 1.67 6.08
CA PHE A 201 -7.93 2.49 6.56
C PHE A 201 -7.83 2.81 8.05
N ALA A 202 -7.19 1.99 8.88
CA ALA A 202 -6.90 2.32 10.28
C ALA A 202 -6.05 3.60 10.42
N GLY A 203 -5.12 3.80 9.49
CA GLY A 203 -4.28 5.00 9.45
C GLY A 203 -4.97 6.25 8.92
N ILE A 204 -5.98 6.10 8.06
CA ILE A 204 -6.64 7.23 7.38
C ILE A 204 -7.98 7.59 8.05
N VAL A 205 -8.67 6.61 8.64
CA VAL A 205 -10.03 6.73 9.18
C VAL A 205 -10.03 6.44 10.69
N PRO A 206 -10.15 7.46 11.56
CA PRO A 206 -10.18 7.31 13.02
C PRO A 206 -11.37 6.49 13.53
N VAL A 207 -12.54 6.60 12.89
CA VAL A 207 -13.74 5.89 13.32
C VAL A 207 -13.61 4.41 13.01
N GLY A 208 -13.65 3.55 14.03
CA GLY A 208 -13.48 2.10 13.87
C GLY A 208 -12.02 1.63 13.84
N ARG A 209 -11.04 2.54 14.03
CA ARG A 209 -9.60 2.24 13.98
C ARG A 209 -9.19 0.99 14.76
N HIS A 210 -9.62 0.85 16.02
CA HIS A 210 -9.24 -0.30 16.86
C HIS A 210 -9.73 -1.62 16.27
N ALA A 211 -10.98 -1.68 15.78
CA ALA A 211 -11.53 -2.89 15.17
C ALA A 211 -10.76 -3.26 13.88
N ARG A 212 -10.36 -2.28 13.08
CA ARG A 212 -9.52 -2.50 11.89
C ARG A 212 -8.12 -3.01 12.26
N LEU A 213 -7.52 -2.49 13.32
CA LEU A 213 -6.21 -2.95 13.79
C LEU A 213 -6.27 -4.39 14.30
N GLU A 214 -7.27 -4.69 15.13
CA GLU A 214 -7.50 -6.04 15.63
C GLU A 214 -7.69 -7.01 14.47
N TRP A 215 -8.62 -6.73 13.57
CA TRP A 215 -8.89 -7.65 12.46
C TRP A 215 -7.72 -7.73 11.46
N GLY A 216 -7.15 -6.58 11.08
CA GLY A 216 -6.03 -6.51 10.14
C GLY A 216 -4.78 -7.24 10.63
N THR A 217 -4.47 -7.17 11.93
CA THR A 217 -3.33 -7.90 12.52
C THR A 217 -3.58 -9.41 12.59
N GLU A 218 -4.81 -9.85 12.88
CA GLU A 218 -5.15 -11.28 12.83
C GLU A 218 -5.00 -11.86 11.42
N GLU A 219 -5.58 -11.20 10.41
CA GLU A 219 -5.52 -11.69 9.03
C GLU A 219 -4.09 -11.66 8.47
N LEU A 220 -3.30 -10.64 8.84
CA LEU A 220 -1.89 -10.57 8.43
C LEU A 220 -1.03 -11.63 9.15
N ALA A 221 -1.33 -11.96 10.41
CA ALA A 221 -0.67 -13.05 11.12
C ALA A 221 -0.95 -14.42 10.45
N VAL A 222 -2.20 -14.66 10.00
CA VAL A 222 -2.54 -15.86 9.21
C VAL A 222 -1.75 -15.89 7.91
N GLN A 223 -1.66 -14.76 7.21
CA GLN A 223 -0.86 -14.63 5.98
C GLN A 223 0.63 -14.97 6.21
N GLN A 224 1.22 -14.52 7.32
CA GLN A 224 2.61 -14.87 7.66
C GLN A 224 2.79 -16.36 7.97
N ALA A 225 1.86 -16.96 8.71
CA ALA A 225 1.90 -18.39 9.04
C ALA A 225 1.68 -19.29 7.81
N HIS A 226 0.97 -18.80 6.79
CA HIS A 226 0.59 -19.54 5.59
C HIS A 226 1.18 -18.95 4.30
N TRP A 227 2.35 -18.29 4.38
CA TRP A 227 3.04 -17.67 3.24
C TRP A 227 3.10 -18.57 1.99
N ASP A 228 3.39 -19.86 2.19
CA ASP A 228 3.56 -20.81 1.09
C ASP A 228 2.26 -21.21 0.38
N GLN A 229 1.11 -20.83 0.93
CA GLN A 229 -0.22 -21.05 0.38
C GLN A 229 -0.73 -19.87 -0.46
N LEU A 230 -0.04 -18.71 -0.41
CA LEU A 230 -0.33 -17.58 -1.30
C LEU A 230 -0.21 -17.99 -2.77
N SER A 231 -1.00 -17.34 -3.63
CA SER A 231 -0.86 -17.59 -5.07
C SER A 231 0.56 -17.28 -5.54
N PRO A 232 1.07 -17.99 -6.57
CA PRO A 232 2.40 -17.74 -7.10
C PRO A 232 2.66 -16.28 -7.46
N ARG A 233 1.61 -15.56 -7.89
CA ARG A 233 1.69 -14.13 -8.21
C ARG A 233 1.86 -13.28 -6.95
N ALA A 234 1.11 -13.56 -5.89
CA ALA A 234 1.15 -12.77 -4.65
C ALA A 234 2.49 -12.90 -3.91
N ARG A 235 3.15 -14.07 -3.97
CA ARG A 235 4.47 -14.31 -3.34
C ARG A 235 5.67 -14.19 -4.30
N SER A 236 5.49 -13.58 -5.47
CA SER A 236 6.53 -13.55 -6.50
C SER A 236 7.68 -12.60 -6.14
N GLU A 237 8.75 -13.13 -5.56
CA GLU A 237 9.98 -12.39 -5.26
C GLU A 237 10.68 -11.83 -6.52
N ALA A 238 10.47 -12.44 -7.69
CA ALA A 238 10.97 -11.90 -8.96
C ALA A 238 10.27 -10.58 -9.38
N VAL A 239 9.14 -10.25 -8.77
CA VAL A 239 8.37 -9.02 -9.04
C VAL A 239 8.46 -8.05 -7.87
N ALA A 240 8.44 -8.58 -6.65
CA ALA A 240 8.53 -7.83 -5.40
C ALA A 240 9.49 -8.56 -4.46
N PRO A 241 10.82 -8.33 -4.57
CA PRO A 241 11.83 -9.11 -3.85
C PRO A 241 11.72 -9.02 -2.33
N ASN A 242 11.03 -8.02 -1.79
CA ASN A 242 10.94 -7.80 -0.35
C ASN A 242 9.54 -8.00 0.21
N VAL A 243 8.58 -8.48 -0.61
CA VAL A 243 7.16 -8.55 -0.25
C VAL A 243 6.92 -9.25 1.09
N ARG A 244 7.62 -10.36 1.36
CA ARG A 244 7.48 -11.11 2.61
C ARG A 244 7.95 -10.30 3.82
N THR A 245 9.15 -9.73 3.74
CA THR A 245 9.74 -8.90 4.80
C THR A 245 8.88 -7.68 5.07
N VAL A 246 8.37 -7.02 4.03
CA VAL A 246 7.51 -5.85 4.17
C VAL A 246 6.24 -6.19 4.94
N PHE A 247 5.51 -7.25 4.55
CA PHE A 247 4.30 -7.64 5.27
C PHE A 247 4.58 -8.13 6.70
N ALA A 248 5.71 -8.79 6.94
CA ALA A 248 6.12 -9.20 8.29
C ALA A 248 6.42 -7.98 9.19
N PHE A 249 7.11 -6.98 8.64
CA PHE A 249 7.40 -5.73 9.35
C PHE A 249 6.13 -4.90 9.59
N GLN A 250 5.25 -4.83 8.58
CA GLN A 250 3.96 -4.15 8.69
C GLN A 250 3.08 -4.77 9.78
N LEU A 251 3.09 -6.11 9.93
CA LEU A 251 2.44 -6.79 11.05
C LEU A 251 3.02 -6.36 12.39
N ALA A 252 4.35 -6.31 12.52
CA ALA A 252 5.00 -5.91 13.77
C ALA A 252 4.62 -4.48 14.17
N GLU A 253 4.70 -3.51 13.24
CA GLU A 253 4.31 -2.12 13.49
C GLU A 253 2.81 -2.00 13.81
N ALA A 254 1.95 -2.76 13.12
CA ALA A 254 0.52 -2.79 13.39
C ALA A 254 0.18 -3.33 14.78
N LEU A 255 0.90 -4.36 15.25
CA LEU A 255 0.75 -4.91 16.59
C LEU A 255 1.21 -3.91 17.66
N VAL A 256 2.27 -3.14 17.42
CA VAL A 256 2.64 -2.04 18.33
C VAL A 256 1.52 -1.00 18.39
N ALA A 257 0.99 -0.58 17.23
CA ALA A 257 -0.11 0.38 17.18
C ALA A 257 -1.42 -0.13 17.81
N ALA A 258 -1.62 -1.44 17.87
CA ALA A 258 -2.73 -2.08 18.56
C ALA A 258 -2.50 -2.25 20.08
N GLY A 259 -1.31 -1.91 20.60
CA GLY A 259 -0.94 -2.14 22.00
C GLY A 259 -0.59 -3.59 22.35
N GLU A 260 -0.48 -4.47 21.35
CA GLU A 260 -0.21 -5.91 21.48
C GLU A 260 1.30 -6.20 21.58
N LEU A 261 1.97 -5.57 22.55
CA LEU A 261 3.43 -5.47 22.59
C LEU A 261 4.16 -6.83 22.62
N GLY A 262 3.60 -7.82 23.32
CA GLY A 262 4.18 -9.17 23.36
C GLY A 262 4.13 -9.90 22.01
N ARG A 263 3.06 -9.67 21.23
CA ARG A 263 2.97 -10.20 19.86
C ARG A 263 3.86 -9.40 18.90
N ALA A 264 3.98 -8.09 19.11
CA ALA A 264 4.86 -7.23 18.33
C ALA A 264 6.33 -7.64 18.47
N GLU A 265 6.79 -7.95 19.70
CA GLU A 265 8.13 -8.49 19.94
C GLU A 265 8.40 -9.75 19.11
N ALA A 266 7.50 -10.74 19.17
CA ALA A 266 7.63 -11.97 18.39
C ALA A 266 7.61 -11.70 16.87
N ALA A 267 6.83 -10.72 16.41
CA ALA A 267 6.78 -10.34 15.00
C ALA A 267 8.09 -9.66 14.53
N TYR A 268 8.71 -8.81 15.35
CA TYR A 268 10.03 -8.24 15.02
C TYR A 268 11.12 -9.31 14.99
N ASP A 269 11.15 -10.23 15.96
CA ASP A 269 12.06 -11.38 15.94
C ASP A 269 11.89 -12.18 14.63
N ALA A 270 10.65 -12.43 14.20
CA ALA A 270 10.38 -13.11 12.93
C ALA A 270 10.90 -12.35 11.70
N VAL A 271 10.81 -11.01 11.67
CA VAL A 271 11.41 -10.20 10.59
C VAL A 271 12.92 -10.40 10.52
N ILE A 272 13.59 -10.40 11.67
CA ILE A 272 15.04 -10.58 11.78
C ILE A 272 15.44 -11.99 11.32
N GLU A 273 14.67 -13.02 11.69
CA GLU A 273 14.93 -14.41 11.28
C GLU A 273 14.72 -14.67 9.79
N LEU A 274 13.82 -13.94 9.13
CA LEU A 274 13.55 -14.09 7.69
C LEU A 274 14.77 -13.77 6.81
N ASP A 275 15.66 -12.88 7.28
CA ASP A 275 16.83 -12.39 6.55
C ASP A 275 17.79 -13.53 6.14
N ALA A 276 17.88 -14.58 6.95
CA ALA A 276 18.80 -15.70 6.70
C ALA A 276 18.44 -16.56 5.47
N ARG A 277 17.28 -16.35 4.83
CA ARG A 277 16.72 -17.28 3.82
C ARG A 277 16.54 -16.70 2.43
N VAL A 278 16.76 -15.40 2.21
CA VAL A 278 16.39 -14.70 0.97
C VAL A 278 17.53 -13.77 0.50
N PRO A 279 17.79 -13.58 -0.82
CA PRO A 279 18.90 -12.74 -1.31
C PRO A 279 18.82 -11.28 -0.87
N GLU A 280 19.86 -10.76 -0.22
CA GLU A 280 19.90 -9.43 0.39
C GLU A 280 19.59 -8.29 -0.61
N THR A 281 18.73 -7.36 -0.20
CA THR A 281 18.43 -6.10 -0.90
C THR A 281 18.62 -4.94 0.07
N ALA A 282 18.85 -3.72 -0.45
CA ALA A 282 19.01 -2.55 0.41
C ALA A 282 17.75 -2.25 1.26
N PRO A 283 16.51 -2.29 0.72
CA PRO A 283 15.30 -2.13 1.53
C PRO A 283 15.15 -3.18 2.63
N ARG A 284 15.50 -4.45 2.35
CA ARG A 284 15.39 -5.51 3.36
C ARG A 284 16.37 -5.30 4.51
N ALA A 285 17.64 -4.99 4.21
CA ALA A 285 18.63 -4.71 5.25
C ALA A 285 18.18 -3.55 6.16
N GLN A 286 17.54 -2.51 5.60
CA GLN A 286 16.97 -1.42 6.38
C GLN A 286 15.80 -1.87 7.25
N LEU A 287 14.86 -2.65 6.71
CA LEU A 287 13.74 -3.22 7.47
C LEU A 287 14.21 -4.07 8.66
N VAL A 288 15.25 -4.89 8.45
CA VAL A 288 15.85 -5.71 9.51
C VAL A 288 16.53 -4.84 10.57
N GLY A 289 17.32 -3.84 10.16
CA GLY A 289 17.94 -2.89 11.10
C GLY A 289 16.92 -2.09 11.90
N LEU A 290 15.82 -1.69 11.28
CA LEU A 290 14.69 -1.05 11.97
C LEU A 290 14.03 -2.02 12.96
N ALA A 291 13.80 -3.27 12.57
CA ALA A 291 13.20 -4.29 13.43
C ALA A 291 14.04 -4.53 14.68
N GLN A 292 15.37 -4.60 14.53
CA GLN A 292 16.31 -4.70 15.65
C GLN A 292 16.19 -3.50 16.59
N GLY A 293 16.22 -2.27 16.06
CA GLY A 293 16.06 -1.06 16.87
C GLY A 293 14.71 -0.96 17.59
N ARG A 294 13.61 -1.33 16.91
CA ARG A 294 12.26 -1.37 17.50
C ARG A 294 12.14 -2.40 18.61
N LEU A 295 12.72 -3.57 18.41
CA LEU A 295 12.75 -4.64 19.41
C LEU A 295 13.55 -4.23 20.65
N GLU A 296 14.70 -3.57 20.47
CA GLU A 296 15.47 -3.00 21.59
C GLU A 296 14.67 -1.95 22.36
N GLN A 297 13.96 -1.06 21.66
CA GLN A 297 13.07 -0.06 22.27
C GLN A 297 11.95 -0.72 23.11
N LEU A 298 11.26 -1.73 22.56
CA LEU A 298 10.23 -2.50 23.26
C LEU A 298 10.78 -3.15 24.53
N ARG A 299 11.93 -3.83 24.43
CA ARG A 299 12.58 -4.50 25.57
C ARG A 299 13.08 -3.53 26.63
N ALA A 300 13.44 -2.31 26.24
CA ALA A 300 13.80 -1.24 27.15
C ALA A 300 12.58 -0.56 27.83
N GLY A 301 11.35 -0.88 27.41
CA GLY A 301 10.14 -0.24 27.90
C GLY A 301 9.98 1.20 27.41
N ALA A 302 10.62 1.57 26.30
CA ALA A 302 10.36 2.85 25.66
C ALA A 302 8.91 2.87 25.17
N GLY A 303 8.15 3.91 25.55
CA GLY A 303 6.79 4.09 25.07
C GLY A 303 6.77 4.38 23.57
N PHE A 304 5.75 3.88 22.88
CA PHE A 304 5.42 4.24 21.51
C PHE A 304 4.21 5.16 21.52
N ASP A 305 4.22 6.21 20.71
CA ASP A 305 2.99 6.96 20.44
C ASP A 305 2.12 6.16 19.47
N GLU A 306 1.02 5.61 19.97
CA GLU A 306 0.06 4.79 19.21
C GLU A 306 -0.46 5.48 17.94
N GLY A 307 -0.51 6.82 17.95
CA GLY A 307 -0.98 7.61 16.81
C GLY A 307 0.07 7.78 15.70
N GLU A 308 1.36 7.80 16.04
CA GLU A 308 2.46 8.03 15.09
C GLU A 308 2.77 6.79 14.25
N LEU A 309 2.41 5.60 14.74
CA LEU A 309 2.66 4.31 14.09
C LEU A 309 1.59 3.91 13.07
N LEU A 310 0.64 4.81 12.77
CA LEU A 310 -0.46 4.55 11.84
C LEU A 310 -0.45 5.47 10.61
N PRO A 311 -0.72 4.94 9.40
CA PRO A 311 -0.77 3.51 9.09
C PRO A 311 0.61 2.85 9.30
N PRO A 312 0.65 1.53 9.58
CA PRO A 312 1.90 0.82 9.86
C PRO A 312 2.93 1.00 8.75
N TRP A 313 4.18 1.27 9.12
CA TRP A 313 5.26 1.42 8.16
C TRP A 313 5.74 0.04 7.64
N PRO A 314 6.24 -0.07 6.40
CA PRO A 314 6.29 0.97 5.37
C PRO A 314 4.89 1.25 4.79
N ARG A 315 4.53 2.53 4.80
CA ARG A 315 3.22 3.02 4.31
C ARG A 315 3.36 3.68 2.94
N ALA A 316 2.23 3.77 2.25
CA ALA A 316 2.09 4.66 1.09
C ALA A 316 3.12 4.38 -0.03
N VAL A 317 3.68 5.41 -0.66
CA VAL A 317 4.70 5.25 -1.72
C VAL A 317 5.93 4.48 -1.21
N THR A 318 6.33 4.67 0.05
CA THR A 318 7.44 3.93 0.68
C THR A 318 7.15 2.44 0.72
N GLY A 319 5.92 2.01 0.97
CA GLY A 319 5.52 0.60 0.91
C GLY A 319 5.72 -0.02 -0.47
N CYS A 320 5.35 0.70 -1.53
CA CYS A 320 5.56 0.22 -2.89
C CYS A 320 7.05 0.12 -3.26
N VAL A 321 7.85 1.14 -2.91
CA VAL A 321 9.31 1.08 -3.15
C VAL A 321 9.96 -0.01 -2.31
N ALA A 322 9.58 -0.13 -1.03
CA ALA A 322 10.09 -1.16 -0.13
C ALA A 322 9.83 -2.56 -0.67
N CYS A 323 8.62 -2.85 -1.17
CA CYS A 323 8.27 -4.15 -1.73
C CYS A 323 9.06 -4.49 -3.00
N HIS A 324 9.24 -3.50 -3.89
CA HIS A 324 9.64 -3.75 -5.28
C HIS A 324 11.11 -3.46 -5.59
N SER A 325 11.77 -2.57 -4.85
CA SER A 325 13.14 -2.16 -5.16
C SER A 325 14.18 -3.16 -4.65
N GLU A 326 15.26 -3.31 -5.40
CA GLU A 326 16.45 -4.02 -4.93
C GLU A 326 17.45 -3.09 -4.20
N THR A 327 17.46 -1.79 -4.54
CA THR A 327 18.59 -0.89 -4.22
C THR A 327 18.22 0.47 -3.63
N ALA A 328 16.93 0.81 -3.58
CA ALA A 328 16.46 2.07 -3.02
C ALA A 328 16.81 2.17 -1.53
N ASN A 329 17.10 3.39 -1.10
CA ASN A 329 17.04 3.73 0.31
C ASN A 329 15.57 3.92 0.71
N LEU A 330 15.17 3.49 1.90
CA LEU A 330 13.85 3.81 2.42
C LEU A 330 13.97 5.04 3.32
N PRO A 331 13.15 6.08 3.12
CA PRO A 331 13.07 7.19 4.06
C PRO A 331 12.55 6.67 5.40
N THR A 332 13.37 6.81 6.44
CA THR A 332 13.03 6.46 7.83
C THR A 332 12.88 7.68 8.71
N GLU A 333 12.96 8.88 8.14
CA GLU A 333 12.91 10.16 8.86
C GLU A 333 11.60 10.31 9.65
N ASP A 334 10.48 9.81 9.10
CA ASP A 334 9.17 9.72 9.77
C ASP A 334 9.16 8.72 10.95
N LEU A 335 10.07 7.74 10.99
CA LEU A 335 10.12 6.72 12.04
C LEU A 335 10.85 7.18 13.30
N HIS A 336 11.66 8.25 13.18
CA HIS A 336 12.48 8.83 14.24
C HIS A 336 11.83 10.06 14.91
N ALA A 337 10.57 10.37 14.59
CA ALA A 337 9.85 11.50 15.19
C ALA A 337 9.40 11.28 16.65
N ALA A 338 9.64 10.10 17.24
CA ALA A 338 9.56 9.94 18.69
C ALA A 338 10.76 10.66 19.36
N PRO A 339 10.53 11.60 20.28
CA PRO A 339 11.62 12.39 20.86
C PRO A 339 12.58 11.48 21.61
N LEU A 340 13.89 11.62 21.34
CA LEU A 340 14.93 11.31 22.31
C LEU A 340 14.58 12.06 23.60
N ILE A 341 14.00 11.37 24.58
CA ILE A 341 13.77 11.92 25.92
C ILE A 341 15.15 12.18 26.52
N SER A 342 15.61 13.41 26.40
CA SER A 342 16.67 13.96 27.24
C SER A 342 16.12 14.11 28.65
N PHE A 343 16.45 13.17 29.53
CA PHE A 343 16.30 13.37 30.97
C PHE A 343 17.20 14.53 31.42
N VAL A 344 16.62 15.72 31.59
CA VAL A 344 17.18 16.71 32.52
C VAL A 344 16.40 16.57 33.82
N GLY A 345 17.09 16.04 34.82
CA GLY A 345 16.53 15.64 36.09
C GLY A 345 15.95 16.77 36.93
N GLY A 346 15.13 16.35 37.89
CA GLY A 346 14.63 17.16 38.98
C GLY A 346 13.78 16.30 39.92
N GLN A 347 14.45 15.49 40.75
CA GLN A 347 13.88 14.93 41.98
C GLN A 347 13.81 16.01 43.09
N PRO A 348 13.13 15.76 44.23
CA PRO A 348 12.12 14.74 44.53
C PRO A 348 10.71 15.32 44.79
#